data_AF-A0A645AGJ8-F1
#
_entry.id   AF-A0A645AGJ8-F1
#
_cell.length_a   1.000
_cell.length_b   1.000
_cell.length_c   1.000
_cell.angle_alpha   90.00
_cell.angle_beta   90.00
_cell.angle_gamma   90.00
#
_symmetry.space_group_name_H-M   'P 1'
#
loop_
_entity.id
_entity.type
_entity.pdbx_description
1 polymer ?
#
loop_
_entity_poly.entity_id
_entity_poly.type
_entity_poly.pdbx_seq_one_letter_code
_entity_poly.pdbx_strand_id
1 'polypeptide(L)'
;MATAEKDGHVVYTTKYGQVQELSKAFFNDLTTIDPLAKASSFKGKAMVIYGQDDNTVDPAISQKAAVAFNAKVLDVTGDTHSYSFYSDKPQIRSAIVVNTVNLFLDAFK
;
A
#
# COMPACT_ATOMS: atom_id res chain seq x y z
N MET A 1 -9.05 10.50 16.47
CA MET A 1 -10.48 10.76 16.13
C MET A 1 -11.17 11.61 17.19
N ALA A 2 -11.04 11.34 18.49
CA ALA A 2 -11.68 12.12 19.56
C ALA A 2 -11.54 13.65 19.45
N THR A 3 -10.35 14.17 19.08
CA THR A 3 -10.15 15.61 18.84
C THR A 3 -10.97 16.12 17.65
N ALA A 4 -10.94 15.44 16.51
CA ALA A 4 -11.74 15.82 15.33
C ALA A 4 -13.25 15.68 15.56
N GLU A 5 -13.69 14.76 16.43
CA GLU A 5 -15.10 14.65 16.82
C GLU A 5 -15.60 15.86 17.60
N LYS A 6 -14.74 16.43 18.44
CA LYS A 6 -15.03 17.60 19.28
C LYS A 6 -14.86 18.92 18.54
N ASP A 7 -13.74 19.08 17.83
CA ASP A 7 -13.28 20.36 17.28
C ASP A 7 -13.52 20.47 15.76
N GLY A 8 -14.15 19.46 15.16
CA GLY A 8 -14.44 19.38 13.73
C GLY A 8 -13.25 19.05 12.83
N HIS A 9 -12.02 19.11 13.37
CA HIS A 9 -10.77 18.82 12.69
C HIS A 9 -9.67 18.40 13.69
N VAL A 10 -8.55 17.89 13.18
CA VAL A 10 -7.31 17.71 13.94
C VAL A 10 -6.13 18.20 13.11
N VAL A 11 -5.23 18.95 13.73
CA VAL A 11 -3.94 19.29 13.13
C VAL A 11 -2.98 18.13 13.38
N TYR A 12 -2.48 17.53 12.31
CA TYR A 12 -1.56 16.40 12.35
C TYR A 12 -0.26 16.74 11.62
N THR A 13 0.87 16.57 12.30
CA THR A 13 2.19 16.68 11.68
C THR A 13 2.71 15.29 11.38
N THR A 14 2.94 15.01 10.10
CA THR A 14 3.50 13.74 9.64
C THR A 14 4.95 13.56 10.14
N LYS A 15 5.46 12.31 10.11
CA LYS A 15 6.88 12.01 10.40
C LYS A 15 7.87 12.73 9.47
N TYR A 16 7.39 13.33 8.39
CA TYR A 16 8.17 14.09 7.41
C TYR A 16 8.04 15.62 7.57
N GLY A 17 7.38 16.08 8.65
CA GLY A 17 7.23 17.51 8.97
C GLY A 17 6.09 18.23 8.24
N GLN A 18 5.33 17.53 7.39
CA GLN A 18 4.14 18.12 6.74
C GLN A 18 3.02 18.28 7.76
N VAL A 19 2.47 19.49 7.86
CA VAL A 19 1.30 19.79 8.69
C VAL A 19 0.03 19.63 7.85
N GLN A 20 -0.92 18.87 8.37
CA GLN A 20 -2.20 18.58 7.74
C GLN A 20 -3.33 18.97 8.68
N GLU A 21 -4.38 19.59 8.14
CA GLU A 21 -5.63 19.82 8.85
C GLU A 21 -6.64 18.78 8.38
N LEU A 22 -6.86 17.74 9.20
CA LEU A 22 -7.70 16.61 8.85
C LEU A 22 -9.09 16.81 9.46
N SER A 23 -10.09 17.01 8.61
CA SER A 23 -11.47 17.23 9.04
C SER A 23 -12.11 15.96 9.61
N LYS A 24 -13.20 16.11 10.37
CA LYS A 24 -14.05 14.99 10.77
C LYS A 24 -14.54 14.16 9.58
N ALA A 25 -14.86 14.81 8.46
CA ALA A 25 -15.34 14.13 7.26
C ALA A 25 -14.29 13.18 6.68
N PHE A 26 -13.01 13.58 6.64
CA PHE A 26 -11.91 12.71 6.22
C PHE A 26 -11.88 11.39 7.00
N PHE A 27 -12.06 11.45 8.33
CA PHE A 27 -12.07 10.25 9.17
C PHE A 27 -13.31 9.38 8.94
N ASN A 28 -14.47 9.98 8.69
CA ASN A 28 -15.69 9.24 8.35
C ASN A 28 -15.53 8.49 7.02
N ASP A 29 -14.88 9.10 6.03
CA ASP A 29 -14.61 8.44 4.76
C ASP A 29 -13.70 7.23 4.98
N LEU A 30 -12.65 7.36 5.81
CA LEU A 30 -11.76 6.24 6.12
C LEU A 30 -12.44 5.08 6.85
N THR A 31 -13.44 5.33 7.70
CA THR A 31 -14.13 4.26 8.43
C THR A 31 -15.25 3.58 7.65
N THR A 32 -15.73 4.22 6.58
CA THR A 32 -16.78 3.66 5.73
C THR A 32 -16.24 2.81 4.58
N ILE A 33 -14.94 2.88 4.31
CA ILE A 33 -14.28 2.13 3.25
C ILE A 33 -13.69 0.83 3.81
N ASP A 34 -14.11 -0.30 3.24
CA ASP A 34 -13.41 -1.57 3.34
C ASP A 34 -12.77 -1.91 1.98
N PRO A 35 -11.46 -1.71 1.81
CA PRO A 35 -10.77 -1.97 0.55
C PRO A 35 -10.81 -3.44 0.10
N LEU A 36 -11.03 -4.38 1.03
CA LEU A 36 -11.01 -5.81 0.74
C LEU A 36 -12.42 -6.40 0.56
N ALA A 37 -13.49 -5.62 0.80
CA ALA A 37 -14.88 -6.08 0.72
C ALA A 37 -15.26 -6.76 -0.61
N LYS A 38 -14.58 -6.40 -1.70
CA LYS A 38 -14.83 -6.94 -3.05
C LYS A 38 -13.68 -7.78 -3.60
N ALA A 39 -12.65 -8.07 -2.80
CA ALA A 39 -11.48 -8.82 -3.27
C ALA A 39 -11.85 -10.20 -3.86
N SER A 40 -12.79 -10.92 -3.26
CA SER A 40 -13.29 -12.22 -3.75
C SER A 40 -13.98 -12.18 -5.12
N SER A 41 -14.48 -11.00 -5.52
CA SER A 41 -15.12 -10.78 -6.81
C SER A 41 -14.12 -10.50 -7.93
N PHE A 42 -12.88 -10.12 -7.60
CA PHE A 42 -11.83 -9.91 -8.58
C PHE A 42 -11.40 -11.25 -9.19
N LYS A 43 -11.38 -11.33 -10.53
CA LYS A 43 -11.03 -12.56 -11.29
C LYS A 43 -9.74 -12.43 -12.09
N GLY A 44 -9.10 -11.25 -12.07
CA GLY A 44 -7.83 -11.03 -12.74
C GLY A 44 -6.66 -11.65 -11.99
N LYS A 45 -5.49 -11.66 -12.64
CA LYS A 45 -4.23 -11.94 -11.95
C LYS A 45 -3.82 -10.72 -11.14
N ALA A 46 -3.41 -10.93 -9.90
CA ALA A 46 -2.93 -9.88 -9.01
C ALA A 46 -1.49 -10.18 -8.58
N MET A 47 -0.74 -9.11 -8.31
CA MET A 47 0.54 -9.18 -7.62
C MET A 47 0.59 -8.11 -6.55
N VAL A 48 1.08 -8.47 -5.37
CA VAL A 48 1.37 -7.53 -4.28
C VAL A 48 2.89 -7.44 -4.13
N ILE A 49 3.40 -6.21 -4.16
CA ILE A 49 4.81 -5.89 -4.00
C ILE A 49 4.97 -5.18 -2.65
N TYR A 50 5.79 -5.70 -1.75
CA TYR A 50 6.10 -5.06 -0.48
C TYR A 50 7.44 -5.55 0.08
N GLY A 51 8.06 -4.79 0.99
CA GLY A 51 9.25 -5.22 1.73
C GLY A 51 8.93 -5.43 3.21
N GLN A 52 9.62 -6.36 3.88
CA GLN A 52 9.50 -6.58 5.33
C GLN A 52 10.06 -5.41 6.14
N ASP A 53 10.92 -4.60 5.55
CA ASP A 53 11.53 -3.41 6.14
C ASP A 53 10.75 -2.11 5.84
N ASP A 54 9.53 -2.21 5.32
CA ASP A 54 8.64 -1.05 5.12
C ASP A 54 8.14 -0.49 6.47
N ASN A 55 8.52 0.75 6.76
CA ASN A 55 8.16 1.47 7.99
C ASN A 55 7.05 2.51 7.78
N THR A 56 6.42 2.52 6.61
CA THR A 56 5.32 3.41 6.24
C THR A 56 4.03 2.62 6.09
N VAL A 57 4.08 1.43 5.49
CA VAL A 57 2.97 0.48 5.45
C VAL A 57 3.42 -0.81 6.12
N ASP A 58 2.72 -1.20 7.19
CA ASP A 58 3.01 -2.46 7.88
C ASP A 58 2.90 -3.65 6.90
N PRO A 59 3.94 -4.49 6.77
CA PRO A 59 3.94 -5.66 5.88
C PRO A 59 2.73 -6.58 6.06
N ALA A 60 2.17 -6.67 7.27
CA ALA A 60 0.98 -7.47 7.53
C ALA A 60 -0.26 -6.99 6.75
N ILE A 61 -0.35 -5.70 6.42
CA ILE A 61 -1.44 -5.15 5.60
C ILE A 61 -1.30 -5.64 4.15
N SER A 62 -0.09 -5.59 3.59
CA SER A 62 0.21 -6.10 2.25
C SER A 62 -0.04 -7.61 2.16
N GLN A 63 0.33 -8.37 3.19
CA GLN A 63 0.05 -9.81 3.26
C GLN A 63 -1.45 -10.11 3.27
N LYS A 64 -2.26 -9.33 4.01
CA LYS A 64 -3.73 -9.46 3.97
C LYS A 64 -4.29 -9.24 2.57
N ALA A 65 -3.79 -8.22 1.86
CA ALA A 65 -4.19 -7.99 0.47
C ALA A 65 -3.77 -9.16 -0.43
N ALA A 66 -2.56 -9.68 -0.28
CA ALA A 66 -2.09 -10.82 -1.08
C ALA A 66 -2.99 -12.05 -0.92
N VAL A 67 -3.40 -12.36 0.31
CA VAL A 67 -4.35 -13.45 0.59
C VAL A 67 -5.72 -13.16 -0.02
N ALA A 68 -6.26 -11.95 0.21
CA ALA A 68 -7.61 -11.58 -0.23
C ALA A 68 -7.77 -11.65 -1.77
N PHE A 69 -6.72 -11.29 -2.52
CA PHE A 69 -6.72 -11.30 -3.99
C PHE A 69 -6.11 -12.58 -4.59
N ASN A 70 -5.71 -13.56 -3.77
CA ASN A 70 -4.91 -14.72 -4.22
C ASN A 70 -3.74 -14.28 -5.13
N ALA A 71 -3.04 -13.23 -4.71
CA ALA A 71 -2.05 -12.55 -5.52
C ALA A 71 -0.69 -13.24 -5.43
N LYS A 72 0.10 -13.13 -6.50
CA LYS A 72 1.54 -13.39 -6.42
C LYS A 72 2.18 -12.38 -5.48
N VAL A 73 3.11 -12.82 -4.65
CA VAL A 73 3.89 -11.93 -3.78
C VAL A 73 5.27 -11.69 -4.39
N LEU A 74 5.67 -10.42 -4.47
CA LEU A 74 7.06 -10.02 -4.72
C LEU A 74 7.60 -9.31 -3.48
N ASP A 75 8.45 -10.00 -2.75
CA ASP A 75 9.17 -9.42 -1.63
C ASP A 75 10.35 -8.59 -2.15
N VAL A 76 10.37 -7.30 -1.78
CA VAL A 76 11.41 -6.34 -2.16
C VAL A 76 12.16 -5.80 -0.93
N THR A 77 12.27 -6.62 0.11
CA THR A 77 12.98 -6.28 1.35
C THR A 77 14.39 -5.78 1.06
N GLY A 78 14.77 -4.77 1.84
CA GLY A 78 16.07 -4.14 1.77
C GLY A 78 16.01 -2.81 1.05
N ASP A 79 14.84 -2.20 0.86
CA ASP A 79 14.72 -0.83 0.37
C ASP A 79 13.56 -0.01 0.94
N THR A 80 13.03 -0.46 2.08
CA THR A 80 11.93 0.18 2.79
C THR A 80 10.72 0.47 1.87
N HIS A 81 10.01 1.57 2.11
CA HIS A 81 8.86 2.01 1.31
C HIS A 81 9.23 2.56 -0.08
N SER A 82 10.52 2.70 -0.41
CA SER A 82 10.95 3.45 -1.59
C SER A 82 10.91 2.64 -2.90
N TYR A 83 10.81 1.31 -2.83
CA TYR A 83 10.77 0.42 -4.01
C TYR A 83 11.90 0.69 -5.03
N SER A 84 13.05 1.19 -4.57
CA SER A 84 14.19 1.61 -5.37
C SER A 84 13.95 2.79 -6.30
N PHE A 85 12.92 3.60 -6.07
CA PHE A 85 12.77 4.89 -6.74
C PHE A 85 13.77 5.93 -6.21
N TYR A 86 14.15 5.83 -4.93
CA TYR A 86 15.03 6.79 -4.25
C TYR A 86 16.31 6.15 -3.69
N SER A 87 16.67 4.96 -4.17
CA SER A 87 17.86 4.22 -3.74
C SER A 87 18.69 3.72 -4.92
N ASP A 88 19.96 3.42 -4.66
CA ASP A 88 20.88 2.78 -5.61
C ASP A 88 20.82 1.24 -5.53
N LYS A 89 19.62 0.66 -5.66
CA LYS A 89 19.41 -0.81 -5.66
C LYS A 89 18.81 -1.30 -6.98
N PRO A 90 19.56 -1.24 -8.09
CA PRO A 90 19.06 -1.56 -9.43
C PRO A 90 18.45 -2.96 -9.55
N GLN A 91 18.90 -3.92 -8.73
CA GLN A 91 18.36 -5.27 -8.68
C GLN A 91 16.89 -5.31 -8.20
N ILE A 92 16.52 -4.50 -7.20
CA ILE A 92 15.14 -4.43 -6.69
C ILE A 92 14.25 -3.78 -7.75
N ARG A 93 14.73 -2.67 -8.34
CA ARG A 93 14.03 -2.01 -9.45
C ARG A 93 13.80 -2.96 -10.63
N SER A 94 14.83 -3.72 -11.01
CA SER A 94 14.74 -4.68 -12.11
C SER A 94 13.75 -5.80 -11.80
N ALA A 95 13.76 -6.34 -10.57
CA ALA A 95 12.81 -7.36 -10.14
C ALA A 95 11.36 -6.86 -10.23
N ILE A 96 11.07 -5.63 -9.80
CA ILE A 96 9.75 -5.01 -9.89
C ILE A 96 9.30 -4.90 -11.35
N VAL A 97 10.16 -4.33 -12.21
CA VAL A 97 9.84 -4.12 -13.63
C VAL A 97 9.56 -5.45 -14.34
N VAL A 98 10.45 -6.42 -14.20
CA VAL A 98 10.33 -7.73 -14.85
C VAL A 98 9.07 -8.47 -14.39
N ASN A 99 8.82 -8.52 -13.08
CA ASN A 99 7.64 -9.22 -12.55
C ASN A 99 6.32 -8.52 -12.91
N THR A 100 6.33 -7.19 -13.00
CA THR A 100 5.17 -6.43 -13.47
C THR A 100 4.88 -6.77 -14.92
N VAL A 101 5.87 -6.65 -15.81
CA VAL A 101 5.71 -7.00 -17.24
C VAL A 101 5.21 -8.44 -17.40
N ASN A 102 5.79 -9.39 -16.68
CA ASN A 102 5.37 -10.80 -16.74
C ASN A 102 3.93 -11.00 -16.28
N LEU A 103 3.48 -10.32 -15.22
CA LEU A 103 2.09 -10.38 -14.78
C LEU A 103 1.12 -9.92 -15.87
N PHE A 104 1.43 -8.81 -16.54
CA PHE A 104 0.62 -8.30 -17.66
C PHE A 104 0.63 -9.27 -18.83
N LEU A 105 1.80 -9.74 -19.27
CA LEU A 105 1.90 -10.74 -20.34
C LEU A 105 1.10 -12.01 -20.00
N ASP A 106 1.07 -12.42 -18.74
CA ASP A 106 0.31 -13.58 -18.29
C ASP A 106 -1.19 -13.31 -18.14
N ALA A 107 -1.60 -12.08 -17.86
CA ALA A 107 -3.01 -11.71 -17.67
C ALA A 107 -3.74 -11.48 -19.00
N PHE A 108 -3.01 -11.15 -20.08
CA PHE A 108 -3.56 -10.81 -21.39
C PHE A 108 -3.23 -11.83 -22.50
N LYS A 109 -2.77 -13.03 -22.12
CA LYS A 109 -2.78 -14.22 -22.98
C LYS A 109 -4.19 -14.78 -23.08
#